data_AF-A0AAN0K2V6-F1
#
_entry.id   AF-A0AAN0K2V6-F1
#
_cell.length_a   1.000
_cell.length_b   1.000
_cell.length_c   1.000
_cell.angle_alpha   90.00
_cell.angle_beta   90.00
_cell.angle_gamma   90.00
#
_symmetry.space_group_name_H-M   'P 1'
#
loop_
_entity.id
_entity.type
_entity.pdbx_description
1 polymer ?
#
loop_
_entity_poly.entity_id
_entity_poly.type
_entity_poly.pdbx_seq_one_letter_code
_entity_poly.pdbx_strand_id
1 'polypeptide(L)'
;MKGIKQQEKELHSDITESDDLTIYCATCSKPIVLKKALVHMEKCFNKVEGMVSFGSIVKNEGINIFCDKYDSSQGTYCKRLKVLCPEHTKEPKVAPHEICGCPLESDFPGKKKVCSVFCRSLKESCSVHYCWERLRKAEIDQEKLNLYLKLEELGEQMRLLQWQLSYRKSLMAILLHHTVDHSKDRSTFTTNVQ
;
A
#
# COMPACT_ATOMS: atom_id res chain seq x y z
N MET A 1 -8.26 15.47 37.81
CA MET A 1 -9.30 14.56 37.27
C MET A 1 -10.70 15.16 37.09
N LYS A 2 -10.97 16.42 37.48
CA LYS A 2 -12.27 17.09 37.21
C LYS A 2 -12.31 17.94 35.92
N GLY A 3 -11.15 18.35 35.39
CA GLY A 3 -11.08 19.23 34.20
C GLY A 3 -11.30 18.56 32.83
N ILE A 4 -10.93 17.28 32.66
CA ILE A 4 -11.06 16.58 31.36
C ILE A 4 -12.53 16.26 31.04
N LYS A 5 -13.33 15.94 32.06
CA LYS A 5 -14.78 15.69 31.91
C LYS A 5 -15.59 16.95 31.56
N GLN A 6 -15.03 18.15 31.79
CA GLN A 6 -15.66 19.41 31.40
C GLN A 6 -15.37 19.72 29.93
N GLN A 7 -14.13 19.50 29.46
CA GLN A 7 -13.79 19.64 28.03
C GLN A 7 -14.55 18.65 27.13
N GLU A 8 -14.75 17.40 27.55
CA GLU A 8 -15.56 16.44 26.78
C GLU A 8 -17.06 16.77 26.76
N LYS A 9 -17.57 17.50 27.76
CA LYS A 9 -18.98 17.93 27.79
C LYS A 9 -19.22 19.19 26.97
N GLU A 10 -18.27 20.12 26.94
CA GLU A 10 -18.34 21.33 26.12
C GLU A 10 -18.21 21.01 24.61
N LEU A 11 -17.35 20.05 24.24
CA LEU A 11 -17.23 19.61 22.83
C LEU A 11 -18.49 18.89 22.32
N HIS A 12 -19.28 18.28 23.22
CA HIS A 12 -20.47 17.51 22.86
C HIS A 12 -21.75 18.35 22.80
N SER A 13 -21.78 19.53 23.44
CA SER A 13 -22.89 20.49 23.38
C SER A 13 -22.82 21.41 22.16
N ASP A 14 -21.62 21.68 21.63
CA ASP A 14 -21.48 22.56 20.45
C ASP A 14 -21.91 21.88 19.13
N ILE A 15 -22.05 20.55 19.13
CA ILE A 15 -22.51 19.79 17.96
C ILE A 15 -24.04 19.91 17.82
N THR A 16 -24.78 20.21 18.88
CA THR A 16 -26.25 20.25 18.83
C THR A 16 -26.85 21.51 18.20
N GLU A 17 -26.10 22.60 18.08
CA GLU A 17 -26.52 23.82 17.35
C GLU A 17 -25.97 23.89 15.91
N SER A 18 -25.29 22.82 15.47
CA SER A 18 -24.58 22.77 14.17
C SER A 18 -25.38 22.13 13.02
N ASP A 19 -26.71 22.02 13.17
CA ASP A 19 -27.57 21.24 12.28
C ASP A 19 -27.77 21.87 10.88
N ASP A 20 -27.38 23.13 10.71
CA ASP A 20 -27.47 23.87 9.45
C ASP A 20 -26.11 24.08 8.74
N LEU A 21 -25.01 23.53 9.28
CA LEU A 21 -23.72 23.65 8.60
C LEU A 21 -23.70 22.76 7.35
N THR A 22 -23.77 23.40 6.18
CA THR A 22 -23.63 22.73 4.88
C THR A 22 -22.21 22.91 4.32
N ILE A 23 -21.61 21.82 3.87
CA ILE A 23 -20.31 21.79 3.20
C ILE A 23 -20.50 21.36 1.74
N TYR A 24 -19.72 21.91 0.83
CA TYR A 24 -19.72 21.50 -0.57
C TYR A 24 -18.86 20.25 -0.80
N CYS A 25 -19.35 19.29 -1.58
CA CYS A 25 -18.56 18.15 -2.02
C CYS A 25 -17.39 18.59 -2.91
N ALA A 26 -16.16 18.18 -2.62
CA ALA A 26 -15.02 18.43 -3.51
C ALA A 26 -15.15 17.74 -4.88
N THR A 27 -15.87 16.60 -4.94
CA THR A 27 -15.95 15.77 -6.16
C THR A 27 -17.14 16.13 -7.05
N CYS A 28 -18.31 16.49 -6.49
CA CYS A 28 -19.50 16.82 -7.28
C CYS A 28 -20.04 18.24 -7.06
N SER A 29 -19.39 19.05 -6.23
CA SER A 29 -19.74 20.44 -5.94
C SER A 29 -21.16 20.67 -5.41
N LYS A 30 -21.82 19.63 -4.90
CA LYS A 30 -23.17 19.73 -4.31
C LYS A 30 -23.07 20.11 -2.82
N PRO A 31 -24.00 20.93 -2.31
CA PRO A 31 -24.09 21.21 -0.87
C PRO A 31 -24.58 19.96 -0.12
N ILE A 32 -23.93 19.63 0.99
CA ILE A 32 -24.21 18.47 1.83
C ILE A 32 -24.29 18.92 3.29
N VAL A 33 -25.22 18.35 4.04
CA VAL A 33 -25.30 18.51 5.51
C VAL A 33 -24.08 17.87 6.16
N LEU A 34 -23.42 18.56 7.12
CA LEU A 34 -22.21 18.09 7.80
C LEU A 34 -22.31 16.64 8.32
N LYS A 35 -23.43 16.29 8.96
CA LYS A 35 -23.69 14.93 9.48
C LYS A 35 -23.61 13.83 8.41
N LYS A 36 -23.93 14.14 7.15
CA LYS A 36 -23.93 13.20 6.01
C LYS A 36 -22.75 13.40 5.07
N ALA A 37 -21.85 14.34 5.37
CA ALA A 37 -20.74 14.70 4.50
C ALA A 37 -19.83 13.50 4.19
N LEU A 38 -19.39 12.76 5.21
CA LEU A 38 -18.49 11.61 5.03
C LEU A 38 -19.10 10.51 4.16
N VAL A 39 -20.36 10.14 4.42
CA VAL A 39 -21.08 9.11 3.64
C VAL A 39 -21.26 9.55 2.19
N HIS A 40 -21.60 10.82 1.96
CA HIS A 40 -21.72 11.35 0.61
C HIS A 40 -20.38 11.37 -0.12
N MET A 41 -19.32 11.87 0.52
CA MET A 41 -17.99 11.97 -0.09
C MET A 41 -17.49 10.59 -0.50
N GLU A 42 -17.68 9.57 0.34
CA GLU A 42 -17.33 8.20 0.00
C GLU A 42 -18.12 7.66 -1.20
N LYS A 43 -19.45 7.82 -1.21
CA LYS A 43 -20.28 7.36 -2.33
C LYS A 43 -19.96 8.10 -3.62
N CYS A 44 -19.69 9.39 -3.53
CA CYS A 44 -19.31 10.21 -4.67
C CYS A 44 -17.95 9.79 -5.21
N PHE A 45 -16.98 9.54 -4.33
CA PHE A 45 -15.67 9.02 -4.67
C PHE A 45 -15.79 7.66 -5.37
N ASN A 46 -16.50 6.70 -4.78
CA ASN A 46 -16.71 5.37 -5.38
C ASN A 46 -17.38 5.44 -6.75
N LYS A 47 -18.31 6.39 -6.95
CA LYS A 47 -18.95 6.62 -8.24
C LYS A 47 -17.97 7.11 -9.30
N VAL A 48 -17.15 8.10 -8.97
CA VAL A 48 -16.17 8.67 -9.92
C VAL A 48 -15.06 7.66 -10.19
N GLU A 49 -14.51 7.06 -9.14
CA GLU A 49 -13.48 6.04 -9.25
C GLU A 49 -13.96 4.86 -10.07
N GLY A 50 -15.15 4.34 -9.82
CA GLY A 50 -15.71 3.21 -10.59
C GLY A 50 -15.95 3.48 -12.08
N MET A 51 -15.80 4.72 -12.56
CA MET A 51 -15.83 5.01 -14.01
C MET A 51 -14.48 4.73 -14.70
N VAL A 52 -13.39 4.64 -13.94
CA VAL A 52 -12.04 4.41 -14.48
C VAL A 52 -11.66 2.95 -14.25
N SER A 53 -11.44 2.19 -15.31
CA SER A 53 -10.99 0.79 -15.17
C SER A 53 -9.50 0.75 -14.84
N PHE A 54 -9.15 0.20 -13.68
CA PHE A 54 -7.76 -0.09 -13.30
C PHE A 54 -7.52 -1.60 -13.35
N GLY A 55 -6.83 -2.07 -14.37
CA GLY A 55 -6.53 -3.48 -14.52
C GLY A 55 -5.30 -3.78 -15.36
N SER A 56 -4.84 -5.03 -15.28
CA SER A 56 -3.80 -5.55 -16.16
C SER A 56 -4.19 -6.93 -16.68
N ILE A 57 -3.57 -7.35 -17.77
CA ILE A 57 -3.83 -8.66 -18.42
C ILE A 57 -3.33 -9.82 -17.54
N VAL A 58 -2.30 -9.57 -16.72
CA VAL A 58 -1.65 -10.58 -15.88
C VAL A 58 -2.25 -10.57 -14.47
N LYS A 59 -2.51 -11.76 -13.93
CA LYS A 59 -2.90 -11.96 -12.52
C LYS A 59 -1.66 -11.85 -11.62
N ASN A 60 -1.78 -11.21 -10.45
CA ASN A 60 -0.66 -11.17 -9.52
C ASN A 60 -0.54 -12.53 -8.83
N GLU A 61 0.59 -13.19 -9.00
CA GLU A 61 0.89 -14.46 -8.32
C GLU A 61 1.54 -14.15 -6.96
N GLY A 62 0.98 -14.70 -5.88
CA GLY A 62 1.59 -14.68 -4.55
C GLY A 62 1.21 -13.52 -3.62
N ILE A 63 0.62 -12.42 -4.11
CA ILE A 63 0.29 -11.23 -3.29
C ILE A 63 -1.23 -11.01 -3.20
N ASN A 64 -1.85 -11.41 -2.08
CA ASN A 64 -3.29 -11.24 -1.83
C ASN A 64 -3.63 -9.83 -1.28
N ILE A 65 -3.08 -8.79 -1.92
CA ILE A 65 -3.37 -7.38 -1.60
C ILE A 65 -4.39 -6.79 -2.60
N PHE A 66 -4.34 -7.28 -3.84
CA PHE A 66 -5.18 -6.81 -4.93
C PHE A 66 -6.50 -7.55 -5.01
N CYS A 67 -7.48 -6.96 -5.71
CA CYS A 67 -8.78 -7.57 -5.93
C CYS A 67 -8.71 -8.75 -6.90
N ASP A 68 -7.91 -8.66 -7.96
CA ASP A 68 -7.65 -9.68 -9.01
C ASP A 68 -8.92 -10.39 -9.53
N LYS A 69 -10.09 -9.73 -9.49
CA LYS A 69 -11.28 -10.24 -10.18
C LYS A 69 -11.13 -9.99 -11.67
N TYR A 70 -11.44 -11.02 -12.44
CA TYR A 70 -11.38 -10.98 -13.89
C TYR A 70 -12.63 -10.29 -14.44
N ASP A 71 -12.43 -9.22 -15.20
CA ASP A 71 -13.48 -8.61 -16.00
C ASP A 71 -13.44 -9.21 -17.41
N SER A 72 -14.47 -9.99 -17.75
CA SER A 72 -14.59 -10.62 -19.07
C SER A 72 -14.85 -9.61 -20.18
N SER A 73 -15.33 -8.40 -19.87
CA SER A 73 -15.64 -7.39 -20.89
C SER A 73 -14.38 -6.66 -21.37
N GLN A 74 -13.43 -6.42 -20.48
CA GLN A 74 -12.16 -5.74 -20.77
C GLN A 74 -10.98 -6.73 -20.94
N GLY A 75 -11.15 -8.01 -20.59
CA GLY A 75 -10.09 -9.01 -20.61
C GLY A 75 -8.95 -8.70 -19.64
N THR A 76 -9.25 -8.00 -18.53
CA THR A 76 -8.25 -7.56 -17.55
C THR A 76 -8.63 -7.97 -16.13
N TYR A 77 -7.63 -8.11 -15.27
CA TYR A 77 -7.78 -8.34 -13.84
C TYR A 77 -7.73 -7.02 -13.08
N CYS A 78 -8.67 -6.80 -12.15
CA CYS A 78 -8.73 -5.60 -11.34
C CYS A 78 -7.50 -5.47 -10.40
N LYS A 79 -6.73 -4.38 -10.54
CA LYS A 79 -5.53 -4.08 -9.74
C LYS A 79 -5.75 -3.11 -8.60
N ARG A 80 -7.00 -2.83 -8.26
CA ARG A 80 -7.31 -2.04 -7.07
C ARG A 80 -7.04 -2.86 -5.81
N LEU A 81 -6.72 -2.16 -4.72
CA LEU A 81 -6.62 -2.78 -3.39
C LEU A 81 -7.92 -3.50 -3.05
N LYS A 82 -7.80 -4.73 -2.56
CA LYS A 82 -8.94 -5.60 -2.23
C LYS A 82 -9.90 -4.99 -1.22
N VAL A 83 -9.45 -4.07 -0.38
CA VAL A 83 -10.24 -3.47 0.69
C VAL A 83 -10.99 -2.20 0.22
N LEU A 84 -10.49 -1.54 -0.84
CA LEU A 84 -11.01 -0.27 -1.34
C LEU A 84 -11.65 -0.36 -2.73
N CYS A 85 -11.64 -1.53 -3.38
CA CYS A 85 -12.12 -1.67 -4.76
C CYS A 85 -13.64 -1.38 -4.87
N PRO A 86 -14.07 -0.25 -5.47
CA PRO A 86 -15.48 0.18 -5.47
C PRO A 86 -16.40 -0.77 -6.25
N GLU A 87 -15.87 -1.50 -7.23
CA GLU A 87 -16.62 -2.41 -8.09
C GLU A 87 -16.86 -3.79 -7.48
N HIS A 88 -15.94 -4.24 -6.62
CA HIS A 88 -15.79 -5.66 -6.33
C HIS A 88 -15.72 -5.99 -4.84
N THR A 89 -15.62 -4.99 -3.96
CA THR A 89 -15.78 -5.20 -2.52
C THR A 89 -17.25 -5.25 -2.17
N LYS A 90 -17.63 -6.32 -1.47
CA LYS A 90 -18.91 -6.39 -0.81
C LYS A 90 -18.67 -6.09 0.65
N GLU A 91 -19.13 -4.92 1.10
CA GLU A 91 -19.05 -4.60 2.51
C GLU A 91 -19.92 -5.58 3.31
N PRO A 92 -19.38 -6.19 4.37
CA PRO A 92 -20.20 -6.97 5.27
C PRO A 92 -21.24 -6.04 5.90
N LYS A 93 -22.50 -6.50 5.95
CA LYS A 93 -23.55 -5.77 6.65
C LYS A 93 -23.17 -5.68 8.12
N VAL A 94 -22.98 -4.45 8.60
CA VAL A 94 -22.69 -4.15 9.99
C VAL A 94 -23.87 -4.59 10.85
N ALA A 95 -23.62 -5.40 11.89
CA ALA A 95 -24.67 -5.73 12.84
C ALA A 95 -24.98 -4.52 13.76
N PRO A 96 -26.24 -4.33 14.17
CA PRO A 96 -26.68 -3.15 14.93
C PRO A 96 -26.05 -3.01 16.33
N HIS A 97 -25.37 -4.06 16.82
CA HIS A 97 -24.68 -4.08 18.11
C HIS A 97 -23.14 -4.04 17.99
N GLU A 98 -22.61 -3.82 16.78
CA GLU A 98 -21.17 -3.66 16.59
C GLU A 98 -20.69 -2.32 17.14
N ILE A 99 -19.70 -2.40 18.04
CA ILE A 99 -19.03 -1.25 18.62
C ILE A 99 -17.94 -0.80 17.64
N CYS A 100 -17.72 0.51 17.53
CA CYS A 100 -16.68 1.08 16.69
C CYS A 100 -15.30 0.51 17.02
N GLY A 101 -14.90 0.48 18.28
CA GLY A 101 -13.64 -0.15 18.70
C GLY A 101 -12.37 0.58 18.25
N CYS A 102 -12.48 1.79 17.69
CA CYS A 102 -11.30 2.59 17.30
C CYS A 102 -10.42 2.87 18.52
N PRO A 103 -9.11 2.59 18.48
CA PRO A 103 -8.20 2.99 19.55
C PRO A 103 -8.15 4.53 19.63
N LEU A 104 -8.47 5.08 20.80
CA LEU A 104 -8.53 6.54 21.03
C LEU A 104 -7.18 7.13 21.48
N GLU A 105 -6.25 6.27 21.87
CA GLU A 105 -4.94 6.68 22.35
C GLU A 105 -4.08 7.11 21.16
N SER A 106 -3.62 8.36 21.17
CA SER A 106 -2.86 9.04 20.11
C SER A 106 -1.49 8.42 19.80
N ASP A 107 -1.13 7.30 20.44
CA ASP A 107 0.21 6.71 20.46
C ASP A 107 0.22 5.29 19.83
N PHE A 108 -0.43 5.10 18.68
CA PHE A 108 -0.12 3.96 17.81
C PHE A 108 -0.05 4.35 16.33
N PRO A 109 1.15 4.77 15.91
CA PRO A 109 1.96 3.87 15.08
C PRO A 109 3.34 3.65 15.72
N GLY A 110 3.65 2.40 16.10
CA GLY A 110 5.04 1.96 16.35
C GLY A 110 5.44 1.54 17.78
N LYS A 111 4.55 1.49 18.78
CA LYS A 111 4.91 0.98 20.13
C LYS A 111 4.13 -0.27 20.50
N LYS A 112 4.82 -1.34 20.93
CA LYS A 112 4.30 -2.66 21.37
C LYS A 112 3.25 -2.65 22.52
N LYS A 113 2.68 -1.51 22.91
CA LYS A 113 1.66 -1.45 23.97
C LYS A 113 0.27 -1.62 23.37
N VAL A 114 -0.50 -2.54 23.95
CA VAL A 114 -1.92 -2.73 23.64
C VAL A 114 -2.65 -1.48 24.13
N CYS A 115 -3.32 -0.75 23.23
CA CYS A 115 -4.19 0.36 23.63
C CYS A 115 -5.23 -0.15 24.63
N SER A 116 -5.40 0.59 25.73
CA SER A 116 -6.38 0.22 26.77
C SER A 116 -7.73 0.93 26.61
N VAL A 117 -7.79 1.94 25.74
CA VAL A 117 -8.96 2.79 25.54
C VAL A 117 -9.46 2.69 24.10
N PHE A 118 -10.70 2.26 23.95
CA PHE A 118 -11.38 2.09 22.67
C PHE A 118 -12.65 2.94 22.61
N CYS A 119 -13.02 3.38 21.40
CA CYS A 119 -14.29 4.02 21.14
C CYS A 119 -15.44 3.04 21.40
N ARG A 120 -16.32 3.39 22.36
CA ARG A 120 -17.48 2.57 22.77
C ARG A 120 -18.77 2.91 22.02
N SER A 121 -18.72 3.89 21.11
CA SER A 121 -19.87 4.25 20.29
C SER A 121 -20.24 3.12 19.34
N LEU A 122 -21.54 3.00 19.03
CA LEU A 122 -22.00 2.08 17.99
C LEU A 122 -21.42 2.51 16.64
N LYS A 123 -21.14 1.53 15.78
CA LYS A 123 -20.61 1.77 14.43
C LYS A 123 -21.56 2.63 13.58
N GLU A 124 -22.87 2.55 13.84
CA GLU A 124 -23.89 3.37 13.17
C GLU A 124 -23.91 4.84 13.65
N SER A 125 -23.58 5.10 14.92
CA SER A 125 -23.65 6.44 15.51
C SER A 125 -22.31 7.17 15.60
N CYS A 126 -21.20 6.49 15.28
CA CYS A 126 -19.87 7.07 15.29
C CYS A 126 -19.56 7.81 13.99
N SER A 127 -19.75 9.14 13.97
CA SER A 127 -19.33 10.00 12.87
C SER A 127 -17.84 10.33 12.86
N VAL A 128 -17.16 10.24 14.02
CA VAL A 128 -15.73 10.55 14.17
C VAL A 128 -14.85 9.48 13.51
N HIS A 129 -15.21 8.20 13.65
CA HIS A 129 -14.42 7.04 13.17
C HIS A 129 -15.18 6.25 12.12
N TYR A 130 -15.68 6.93 11.10
CA TYR A 130 -16.43 6.31 10.03
C TYR A 130 -15.57 5.29 9.26
N CYS A 131 -16.00 4.01 9.24
CA CYS A 131 -15.32 2.89 8.58
C CYS A 131 -13.81 2.76 8.88
N TRP A 132 -13.36 3.15 10.08
CA TRP A 132 -11.93 3.21 10.42
C TRP A 132 -11.20 1.87 10.23
N GLU A 133 -11.84 0.72 10.51
CA GLU A 133 -11.23 -0.62 10.32
C GLU A 133 -10.83 -0.86 8.87
N ARG A 134 -11.71 -0.45 7.95
CA ARG A 134 -11.49 -0.58 6.51
C ARG A 134 -10.37 0.35 6.06
N LEU A 135 -10.37 1.60 6.54
CA LEU A 135 -9.32 2.56 6.24
C LEU A 135 -7.96 2.13 6.80
N ARG A 136 -7.93 1.62 8.04
CA ARG A 136 -6.70 1.14 8.67
C ARG A 136 -6.14 -0.08 7.95
N LYS A 137 -7.01 -1.01 7.54
CA LYS A 137 -6.59 -2.16 6.74
C LYS A 137 -6.05 -1.73 5.38
N ALA A 138 -6.67 -0.74 4.74
CA ALA A 138 -6.20 -0.20 3.47
C ALA A 138 -4.82 0.47 3.61
N GLU A 139 -4.59 1.22 4.68
CA GLU A 139 -3.30 1.82 5.00
C GLU A 139 -2.21 0.76 5.16
N ILE A 140 -2.47 -0.29 5.95
CA ILE A 140 -1.55 -1.43 6.11
C ILE A 140 -1.26 -2.12 4.78
N ASP A 141 -2.29 -2.31 3.95
CA ASP A 141 -2.14 -2.95 2.64
C ASP A 141 -1.34 -2.06 1.66
N GLN A 142 -1.45 -0.73 1.75
CA GLN A 142 -0.60 0.22 1.04
C GLN A 142 0.86 0.17 1.52
N GLU A 143 1.10 0.08 2.83
CA GLU A 143 2.44 -0.10 3.39
C GLU A 143 3.10 -1.39 2.88
N LYS A 144 2.35 -2.50 2.87
CA LYS A 144 2.84 -3.76 2.29
C LYS A 144 3.20 -3.59 0.81
N LEU A 145 2.36 -2.93 0.03
CA LEU A 145 2.62 -2.68 -1.38
C LEU A 145 3.91 -1.88 -1.59
N ASN A 146 4.15 -0.85 -0.78
CA ASN A 146 5.40 -0.08 -0.82
C ASN A 146 6.62 -0.96 -0.50
N LEU A 147 6.50 -1.86 0.49
CA LEU A 147 7.56 -2.81 0.82
C LEU A 147 7.82 -3.81 -0.32
N TYR A 148 6.77 -4.30 -0.98
CA TYR A 148 6.90 -5.18 -2.14
C TYR A 148 7.62 -4.50 -3.29
N LEU A 149 7.24 -3.26 -3.64
CA LEU A 149 7.93 -2.48 -4.66
C LEU A 149 9.42 -2.30 -4.32
N LYS A 150 9.74 -2.07 -3.04
CA LYS A 150 11.13 -1.97 -2.61
C LYS A 150 11.89 -3.29 -2.72
N LEU A 151 11.24 -4.41 -2.45
CA LEU A 151 11.84 -5.74 -2.64
C LEU A 151 12.12 -6.03 -4.11
N GLU A 152 11.22 -5.64 -5.02
CA GLU A 152 11.43 -5.77 -6.47
C GLU A 152 12.63 -4.93 -6.93
N GLU A 153 12.70 -3.67 -6.53
CA GLU A 153 13.83 -2.77 -6.84
C GLU A 153 15.17 -3.37 -6.37
N LEU A 154 15.23 -3.87 -5.13
CA LEU A 154 16.42 -4.52 -4.59
C LEU A 154 16.77 -5.82 -5.33
N GLY A 155 15.77 -6.59 -5.74
CA GLY A 155 15.95 -7.80 -6.56
C GLY A 155 16.55 -7.49 -7.93
N GLU A 156 16.10 -6.42 -8.58
CA GLU A 156 16.67 -5.95 -9.84
C GLU A 156 18.12 -5.47 -9.66
N GLN A 157 18.40 -4.70 -8.61
CA GLN A 157 19.76 -4.26 -8.28
C GLN A 157 20.69 -5.46 -8.04
N MET A 158 20.23 -6.48 -7.31
CA MET A 158 20.99 -7.70 -7.08
C MET A 158 21.29 -8.42 -8.41
N ARG A 159 20.30 -8.56 -9.29
CA ARG A 159 20.48 -9.19 -10.61
C ARG A 159 21.51 -8.43 -11.46
N LEU A 160 21.48 -7.11 -11.45
CA LEU A 160 22.44 -6.26 -12.17
C LEU A 160 23.86 -6.44 -11.63
N LEU A 161 24.04 -6.43 -10.31
CA LEU A 161 25.35 -6.65 -9.68
C LEU A 161 25.89 -8.06 -9.98
N GLN A 162 25.04 -9.08 -9.92
CA GLN A 162 25.41 -10.45 -10.26
C GLN A 162 25.84 -10.57 -11.73
N TRP A 163 25.14 -9.89 -12.64
CA TRP A 163 25.52 -9.83 -14.05
C TRP A 163 26.89 -9.16 -14.23
N GLN A 164 27.15 -8.02 -13.57
CA GLN A 164 28.44 -7.34 -13.61
C GLN A 164 29.58 -8.19 -13.03
N LEU A 165 29.33 -8.91 -11.93
CA LEU A 165 30.30 -9.82 -11.32
C LEU A 165 30.61 -11.00 -12.25
N SER A 166 29.60 -11.57 -12.90
CA SER A 166 29.79 -12.64 -13.89
C SER A 166 30.65 -12.18 -15.06
N TYR A 167 30.35 -10.99 -15.60
CA TYR A 167 31.13 -10.37 -16.67
C TYR A 167 32.60 -10.16 -16.26
N ARG A 168 32.84 -9.66 -15.05
CA ARG A 168 34.21 -9.48 -14.52
C ARG A 168 34.95 -10.79 -14.26
N LYS A 169 34.28 -11.85 -13.78
CA LYS A 169 34.91 -13.16 -13.55
C LYS A 169 35.52 -13.75 -14.83
N SER A 170 34.87 -13.52 -15.99
CA SER A 170 35.43 -13.89 -17.29
C SER A 170 36.72 -13.14 -17.62
N LEU A 171 36.81 -11.86 -17.28
CA LEU A 171 38.02 -11.06 -17.45
C LEU A 171 39.12 -11.42 -16.45
N MET A 172 38.78 -11.80 -15.21
CA MET A 172 39.76 -12.24 -14.21
C MET A 172 40.50 -13.51 -14.68
N ALA A 173 39.82 -14.43 -15.36
CA ALA A 173 40.46 -15.60 -15.94
C ALA A 173 41.51 -15.23 -17.02
N ILE A 174 41.24 -14.19 -17.81
CA ILE A 174 42.20 -13.65 -18.79
C ILE A 174 43.33 -12.92 -18.07
N LEU A 175 43.01 -12.08 -17.08
CA LEU A 175 44.01 -11.29 -16.34
C LEU A 175 44.98 -12.17 -15.53
N LEU A 176 44.50 -13.33 -15.07
CA LEU A 176 45.25 -14.31 -14.28
C LEU A 176 45.80 -15.45 -15.14
N HIS A 177 45.68 -15.40 -16.47
CA HIS A 177 46.37 -16.40 -17.28
C HIS A 177 47.87 -16.23 -17.06
N HIS A 178 48.54 -17.29 -16.63
CA HIS A 178 50.00 -17.34 -16.69
C HIS A 178 50.36 -17.95 -18.05
N THR A 179 50.82 -17.15 -19.01
CA THR A 179 51.36 -17.68 -20.27
C THR A 179 52.71 -18.32 -19.96
N VAL A 180 52.75 -19.65 -19.91
CA VAL A 180 54.02 -20.38 -19.85
C VAL A 180 54.65 -20.29 -21.23
N ASP A 181 55.73 -19.53 -21.35
CA ASP A 181 56.49 -19.44 -22.58
C ASP A 181 57.40 -20.67 -22.71
N HIS A 182 57.05 -21.59 -23.59
CA HIS A 182 57.82 -22.81 -23.87
C HIS A 182 59.02 -22.54 -24.82
N SER A 183 59.62 -21.35 -24.77
CA SER A 183 60.69 -20.92 -25.69
C SER A 183 62.06 -21.58 -25.44
N LYS A 184 62.19 -22.47 -24.45
CA LYS A 184 63.46 -23.16 -24.14
C LYS A 184 63.72 -24.46 -24.91
N ASP A 185 62.79 -24.93 -25.74
CA ASP A 185 63.02 -26.07 -26.65
C ASP A 185 63.41 -25.65 -28.09
N ARG A 186 63.85 -24.40 -28.31
CA ARG A 186 64.55 -24.00 -29.55
C ARG A 186 66.07 -24.04 -29.40
N SER A 187 66.60 -25.01 -28.66
CA SER A 187 67.99 -25.41 -28.87
C SER A 187 68.05 -26.29 -30.13
N THR A 188 68.95 -25.95 -31.05
CA THR A 188 69.25 -26.61 -32.34
C THR A 188 68.51 -26.08 -33.58
N PHE A 189 68.98 -24.96 -34.11
CA PHE A 189 69.43 -24.91 -35.51
C PHE A 189 70.62 -23.95 -35.59
N THR A 190 71.82 -24.52 -35.45
CA THR A 190 73.05 -23.90 -35.94
C THR A 190 72.90 -23.71 -37.45
N THR A 191 72.94 -22.48 -37.93
CA THR A 191 73.60 -22.19 -39.21
C THR A 191 74.36 -20.88 -39.04
N ASN A 192 75.69 -21.01 -39.09
CA ASN A 192 76.60 -19.92 -39.36
C ASN A 192 76.10 -19.14 -40.57
N VAL A 193 76.08 -17.82 -40.45
CA VAL A 193 76.19 -16.93 -41.60
C VAL A 193 77.23 -15.88 -41.24
N GLN A 194 78.36 -15.98 -41.96
CA GLN A 194 79.37 -14.93 -42.11
C GLN A 194 78.79 -13.73 -42.83
#